data_AF-A0A0F9PTI6-F1
#
_entry.id   AF-A0A0F9PTI6-F1
#
_cell.length_a   1.000
_cell.length_b   1.000
_cell.length_c   1.000
_cell.angle_alpha   90.00
_cell.angle_beta   90.00
_cell.angle_gamma   90.00
#
_symmetry.space_group_name_H-M   'P 1'
#
loop_
_entity.id
_entity.type
_entity.pdbx_description
1 polymer ?
#
loop_
_entity_poly.entity_id
_entity_poly.type
_entity_poly.pdbx_seq_one_letter_code
_entity_poly.pdbx_strand_id
1 'polypeptide(L)' 'MPDISKIITGKKFMWDGVVYESKKEAEDTMQKYKKDKFEVELIEEEGKHFLYTRRAVTDIVVEGETPP' A
#
# COMPACT_ATOMS: atom_id res chain seq x y z
N MET A 1 10.74 -6.51 -14.63
CA MET A 1 9.35 -6.23 -14.24
C MET A 1 9.30 -6.31 -12.73
N PRO A 2 8.80 -5.28 -12.03
CA PRO A 2 8.71 -5.32 -10.57
C PRO A 2 7.74 -6.43 -10.14
N ASP A 3 7.95 -6.98 -8.95
CA ASP A 3 7.01 -7.93 -8.36
C ASP A 3 5.63 -7.27 -8.19
N ILE A 4 4.57 -7.98 -8.59
CA ILE A 4 3.18 -7.51 -8.43
C ILE A 4 2.78 -7.31 -6.96
N SER A 5 3.52 -7.93 -6.03
CA SER A 5 3.29 -7.80 -4.60
C SER A 5 4.58 -8.03 -3.83
N LYS A 6 4.76 -7.31 -2.72
CA LYS A 6 5.88 -7.52 -1.79
C LYS A 6 5.35 -7.77 -0.38
N ILE A 7 6.08 -8.60 0.38
CA ILE A 7 5.83 -8.81 1.81
C ILE A 7 6.74 -7.86 2.58
N ILE A 8 6.14 -6.90 3.27
CA ILE A 8 6.85 -5.88 4.05
C ILE A 8 6.37 -6.02 5.48
N THR A 9 7.29 -6.30 6.40
CA THR A 9 6.99 -6.49 7.84
C THR A 9 5.89 -7.54 8.06
N GLY A 10 5.95 -8.65 7.32
CA GLY A 10 4.96 -9.74 7.39
C GLY A 10 3.59 -9.42 6.79
N LYS A 11 3.37 -8.22 6.24
CA LYS A 11 2.13 -7.83 5.56
C LYS A 11 2.33 -7.84 4.06
N LYS A 12 1.31 -8.30 3.31
CA LYS A 12 1.31 -8.25 1.85
C LYS A 12 0.85 -6.88 1.35
N PHE A 13 1.67 -6.25 0.52
CA PHE A 13 1.34 -5.04 -0.22
C PHE A 13 1.33 -5.33 -1.72
N MET A 14 0.43 -4.67 -2.43
CA MET A 14 0.26 -4.81 -3.87
C MET A 14 0.88 -3.61 -4.58
N TRP A 15 1.59 -3.83 -5.68
CA TRP A 15 2.07 -2.72 -6.49
C TRP A 15 0.89 -2.01 -7.15
N ASP A 16 0.94 -0.69 -7.17
CA ASP A 16 -0.08 0.16 -7.80
C ASP A 16 -0.10 0.09 -9.34
N GLY A 17 0.89 -0.59 -9.94
CA GLY A 17 1.03 -0.71 -11.40
C GLY A 17 1.69 0.51 -12.07
N VAL A 18 2.05 1.54 -11.29
CA VAL A 18 2.71 2.76 -11.77
C VAL A 18 4.18 2.76 -11.38
N VAL A 19 5.03 3.14 -12.35
CA VAL A 19 6.46 3.39 -12.15
C VAL A 19 6.66 4.89 -12.15
N TYR A 20 7.18 5.44 -11.06
CA TYR A 20 7.43 6.88 -10.94
C TYR A 20 8.91 7.18 -11.14
N GLU A 21 9.22 8.07 -12.09
CA GLU A 21 10.59 8.51 -12.34
C GLU A 21 11.06 9.50 -11.26
N SER A 22 10.15 10.35 -10.76
CA SER A 22 10.45 11.32 -9.70
C SER A 22 9.90 10.89 -8.35
N LYS A 23 10.74 10.99 -7.32
CA LYS A 23 10.35 10.77 -5.92
C LYS A 23 9.15 11.64 -5.52
N LYS A 24 9.13 12.90 -5.95
CA LYS A 24 8.06 13.87 -5.64
C LYS A 24 6.68 13.42 -6.12
N GLU A 25 6.60 12.80 -7.30
CA GLU A 25 5.33 12.29 -7.85
C GLU A 25 4.84 11.06 -7.07
N ALA A 26 5.78 10.19 -6.69
CA ALA A 26 5.49 9.04 -5.85
C ALA A 26 5.04 9.47 -4.44
N GLU A 27 5.67 10.49 -3.86
CA GLU A 27 5.28 11.03 -2.55
C GLU A 27 3.89 11.69 -2.57
N ASP A 28 3.54 12.46 -3.61
CA ASP A 28 2.20 13.04 -3.75
C ASP A 28 1.12 11.95 -3.81
N THR A 29 1.38 10.89 -4.58
CA THR A 29 0.44 9.77 -4.69
C THR A 29 0.37 8.95 -3.40
N MET A 30 1.49 8.73 -2.72
CA MET A 30 1.53 8.11 -1.40
C MET A 30 0.64 8.84 -0.40
N GLN A 31 0.67 10.18 -0.39
CA GLN A 31 -0.17 11.00 0.49
C GLN A 31 -1.67 10.84 0.20
N LYS A 32 -2.06 10.69 -1.08
CA LYS A 32 -3.46 10.43 -1.47
C LYS A 32 -3.94 9.09 -0.93
N TYR A 33 -3.15 8.03 -1.12
CA TYR A 33 -3.48 6.70 -0.60
C TYR A 33 -3.57 6.68 0.92
N LYS A 34 -2.65 7.35 1.63
CA LYS A 34 -2.73 7.49 3.09
C LYS A 34 -4.02 8.16 3.56
N LYS A 35 -4.50 9.19 2.83
CA LYS A 35 -5.80 9.84 3.12
C LYS A 35 -6.98 8.90 2.89
N ASP A 36 -6.86 7.99 1.92
CA ASP A 36 -7.87 6.96 1.61
C ASP A 36 -7.78 5.72 2.52
N LYS A 37 -7.08 5.82 3.66
CA LYS A 37 -6.86 4.73 4.62
C LYS A 37 -6.10 3.53 4.03
N PHE A 38 -5.16 3.78 3.11
CA PHE A 38 -4.18 2.77 2.70
C PHE A 38 -2.85 2.94 3.44
N GLU A 39 -2.27 1.83 3.88
CA GLU A 39 -0.84 1.74 4.17
C GLU A 39 -0.09 1.73 2.84
N VAL A 40 0.97 2.53 2.71
CA VAL A 40 1.77 2.63 1.48
C VAL A 40 3.25 2.59 1.81
N GLU A 41 3.97 1.78 1.06
CA GLU A 41 5.43 1.66 1.10
C GLU A 41 6.02 2.11 -0.23
N LEU A 42 6.99 3.03 -0.16
CA LEU A 42 7.74 3.53 -1.30
C LEU A 42 9.05 2.76 -1.40
N ILE A 43 9.25 2.08 -2.53
CA ILE A 43 10.45 1.31 -2.80
C ILE A 43 11.17 1.94 -3.99
N GLU A 44 12.47 2.17 -3.85
CA GLU A 44 13.33 2.66 -4.94
C GLU A 44 14.16 1.49 -5.47
N GLU A 45 14.02 1.17 -6.75
CA GLU A 45 14.82 0.15 -7.45
C GLU A 45 15.27 0.71 -8.81
N GLU A 46 16.56 0.59 -9.13
CA GLU A 46 17.15 1.04 -10.40
C GLU A 46 16.87 2.52 -10.74
N GLY A 47 16.80 3.39 -9.73
CA GLY A 47 16.49 4.82 -9.90
C GLY A 47 15.02 5.11 -10.22
N LYS A 48 14.14 4.11 -10.12
CA LYS A 48 12.69 4.23 -10.27
C LYS A 48 12.02 4.04 -8.91
N HIS A 49 10.86 4.67 -8.74
CA HIS A 49 10.10 4.60 -7.50
C HIS A 49 8.81 3.82 -7.74
N PHE A 50 8.51 2.91 -6.82
CA PHE A 50 7.35 2.03 -6.86
C PHE A 50 6.55 2.20 -5.58
N LEU A 51 5.23 2.32 -5.73
CA LEU A 51 4.32 2.39 -4.59
C LEU A 51 3.63 1.05 -4.39
N TYR A 52 3.80 0.49 -3.20
CA TYR A 52 3.13 -0.73 -2.76
C TYR A 52 2.07 -0.35 -1.75
N THR A 53 0.80 -0.61 -2.06
CA THR A 53 -0.35 -0.20 -1.24
C THR A 53 -1.04 -1.41 -0.61
N ARG A 54 -1.66 -1.18 0.55
CA ARG A 54 -2.47 -2.14 1.28
C ARG A 54 -3.59 -1.39 1.99
N ARG A 55 -4.83 -1.88 1.91
CA ARG A 55 -5.95 -1.26 2.62
C ARG A 55 -5.78 -1.47 4.13
N ALA A 56 -5.75 -0.39 4.90
CA ALA A 56 -5.79 -0.44 6.35
C ALA A 56 -7.24 -0.63 6.78
N VAL A 57 -7.62 -1.86 7.12
CA VAL A 57 -8.94 -2.12 7.71
C VAL A 57 -8.87 -1.66 9.17
N THR A 58 -9.35 -0.45 9.46
CA THR A 58 -9.40 0.12 10.82
C THR A 58 -10.62 -0.33 11.61
N ASP A 59 -11.62 -0.93 10.94
CA ASP A 59 -12.88 -1.32 11.56
C ASP A 59 -13.01 -2.84 11.55
N ILE A 60 -12.58 -3.46 12.64
CA ILE A 60 -13.05 -4.78 13.06
C ILE A 60 -14.42 -4.59 13.71
N VAL A 61 -15.48 -4.58 12.90
CA VAL A 61 -16.84 -4.81 13.42
C VAL A 61 -16.93 -6.30 13.71
N VAL A 62 -16.60 -6.70 14.93
CA VAL A 62 -16.84 -8.05 15.43
C VAL A 62 -18.27 -8.11 15.96
N GLU A 63 -19.27 -8.04 15.08
CA GLU A 63 -20.64 -8.39 15.44
C GLU A 63 -20.88 -9.85 15.11
N GLY A 64 -20.47 -10.69 16.06
CA GLY A 64 -20.75 -12.11 16.10
C GLY A 64 -21.14 -12.50 17.52
N GLU A 65 -22.23 -11.90 18.05
CA GLU A 65 -22.94 -12.54 19.15
C GLU A 65 -23.54 -13.85 18.61
N THR A 66 -22.98 -14.97 19.07
CA THR A 66 -23.57 -16.30 18.92
C THR A 66 -25.01 -16.27 19.48
N PRO A 67 -26.06 -16.60 18.69
CA PRO A 67 -27.36 -16.88 19.28
C PRO A 67 -27.30 -18.13 20.18
N PRO A 68 -28.17 -18.20 21.20
CA PRO A 68 -28.05 -19.10 22.37
C PRO A 68 -28.20 -20.59 22.08
#